data_AF-Q7WZ96-F1
#
_entry.id   AF-Q7WZ96-F1
#
_cell.length_a   1.000
_cell.length_b   1.000
_cell.length_c   1.000
_cell.angle_alpha   90.00
_cell.angle_beta   90.00
_cell.angle_gamma   90.00
#
_symmetry.space_group_name_H-M   'P 1'
#
loop_
_entity.id
_entity.type
_entity.pdbx_description
1 polymer ?
#
loop_
_entity_poly.entity_id
_entity_poly.type
_entity_poly.pdbx_seq_one_letter_code
_entity_poly.pdbx_strand_id
1 'polypeptide(L)' 'MGGSAELLPGDPARLGDYWLAGRLGSGGQGVVYEAYDEGGRRVAIKI' A
#
# COMPACT_ATOMS: atom_id res chain seq x y z
N MET A 1 0.40 -6.81 -16.32
CA MET A 1 0.43 -5.50 -15.64
C MET A 1 -0.54 -5.58 -14.47
N GLY A 2 -0.07 -5.99 -13.29
CA GLY A 2 -0.90 -5.98 -12.08
C GLY A 2 -0.81 -4.59 -11.47
N GLY A 3 -1.84 -3.76 -11.63
CA GLY A 3 -1.94 -2.47 -10.95
C GLY A 3 -2.46 -2.65 -9.52
N SER A 4 -2.12 -1.73 -8.62
CA SER A 4 -2.79 -1.61 -7.33
C SER A 4 -4.21 -1.10 -7.52
N ALA A 5 -5.17 -1.64 -6.76
CA ALA A 5 -6.48 -1.03 -6.60
C ALA A 5 -6.37 0.22 -5.71
N GLU A 6 -7.32 1.15 -5.82
CA GLU A 6 -7.35 2.33 -4.94
C GLU A 6 -7.43 1.95 -3.45
N LEU A 7 -6.95 2.84 -2.59
CA LEU A 7 -7.18 2.74 -1.15
C LEU A 7 -8.67 2.85 -0.85
N LEU A 8 -9.14 2.04 0.10
CA LEU A 8 -10.53 2.10 0.58
C LEU A 8 -10.68 3.11 1.72
N PRO A 9 -11.91 3.60 1.96
CA PRO A 9 -12.21 4.36 3.18
C PRO A 9 -11.81 3.56 4.42
N GLY A 10 -10.95 4.14 5.25
CA GLY A 10 -10.41 3.52 6.46
C GLY A 10 -9.03 2.88 6.26
N ASP A 11 -8.54 2.73 5.03
CA ASP A 11 -7.13 2.42 4.81
C ASP A 11 -6.26 3.61 5.24
N PRO A 12 -5.10 3.36 5.86
CA PRO A 12 -4.17 4.43 6.17
C PRO A 12 -3.60 5.02 4.88
N ALA A 13 -3.52 6.35 4.80
CA ALA A 13 -2.83 7.02 3.70
C ALA A 13 -1.29 6.92 3.82
N ARG A 14 -0.79 6.67 5.04
CA ARG A 14 0.64 6.60 5.36
C ARG A 14 0.92 5.56 6.45
N LEU A 15 2.04 4.87 6.35
CA LEU A 15 2.57 3.96 7.37
C LEU A 15 4.02 4.34 7.65
N GLY A 16 4.27 4.93 8.83
CA GLY A 16 5.57 5.54 9.11
C GLY A 16 5.93 6.56 8.01
N ASP A 17 7.09 6.37 7.40
CA ASP A 17 7.61 7.26 6.35
C ASP A 17 7.07 6.96 4.96
N TYR A 18 6.24 5.92 4.80
CA TYR A 18 5.77 5.44 3.49
C TYR A 18 4.37 5.92 3.17
N TRP A 19 4.18 6.53 1.99
CA TRP A 19 2.86 6.90 1.45
C TRP A 19 2.24 5.71 0.72
N LEU A 20 1.00 5.35 1.09
CA LEU A 20 0.29 4.26 0.43
C LEU A 20 -0.43 4.80 -0.81
N ALA A 21 -0.29 4.10 -1.93
CA ALA A 21 -0.88 4.49 -3.21
C ALA A 21 -2.04 3.58 -3.62
N GLY A 22 -2.08 2.36 -3.08
CA GLY A 22 -3.16 1.42 -3.38
C GLY A 22 -2.95 0.06 -2.75
N ARG A 23 -3.92 -0.83 -2.94
CA ARG A 23 -3.89 -2.21 -2.46
C ARG A 23 -3.44 -3.13 -3.60
N LEU A 24 -2.36 -3.87 -3.36
CA LEU A 24 -1.89 -4.93 -4.25
C LEU A 24 -2.67 -6.24 -4.04
N GLY A 25 -3.21 -6.45 -2.84
CA GLY A 25 -4.06 -7.60 -2.54
C GLY A 25 -4.49 -7.67 -1.08
N SER A 26 -5.48 -8.51 -0.78
CA SER A 26 -5.98 -8.76 0.58
C SER A 26 -6.40 -10.20 0.78
N GLY A 27 -6.18 -10.75 1.98
CA GLY A 27 -6.58 -12.10 2.35
C GLY A 27 -6.56 -12.33 3.86
N GLY A 28 -6.65 -13.60 4.29
CA GLY A 28 -6.73 -13.97 5.72
C GLY A 28 -5.50 -13.60 6.58
N GLN A 29 -4.44 -13.07 5.97
CA GLN A 29 -3.22 -12.59 6.62
C GLN A 29 -3.03 -11.09 6.46
N GLY A 30 -4.11 -10.37 6.15
CA GLY A 30 -4.13 -8.91 6.03
C GLY A 30 -4.01 -8.40 4.60
N VAL A 31 -3.46 -7.20 4.45
CA VAL A 31 -3.50 -6.41 3.21
C VAL A 31 -2.08 -6.05 2.78
N VAL A 32 -1.81 -6.17 1.48
CA VAL A 32 -0.57 -5.72 0.87
C VAL A 32 -0.85 -4.41 0.14
N TYR A 33 -0.09 -3.38 0.48
CA TYR A 33 -0.18 -2.06 -0.14
C TYR A 33 1.00 -1.80 -1.05
N GLU A 34 0.74 -1.11 -2.15
CA GLU A 34 1.74 -0.37 -2.90
C GLU A 34 2.04 0.92 -2.15
N ALA A 35 3.33 1.19 -1.93
CA ALA A 35 3.75 2.39 -1.22
C ALA A 35 5.04 2.98 -1.80
N TYR A 36 5.32 4.21 -1.39
CA TYR A 36 6.52 4.94 -1.77
C TYR A 36 7.22 5.49 -0.54
N ASP A 37 8.55 5.42 -0.49
CA ASP A 37 9.35 6.15 0.51
C ASP A 37 9.56 7.62 0.09
N GLU A 38 10.28 8.39 0.93
CA GLU A 38 10.53 9.82 0.69
C GLU A 38 11.32 10.09 -0.59
N GLY A 39 12.09 9.11 -1.07
CA GLY A 39 12.82 9.16 -2.33
C GLY A 39 11.99 8.72 -3.54
N GLY A 40 10.71 8.39 -3.35
CA GLY A 40 9.84 7.88 -4.42
C GLY A 40 10.12 6.43 -4.80
N ARG A 41 10.88 5.68 -4.00
CA ARG A 41 11.12 4.26 -4.26
C ARG A 41 9.86 3.47 -3.95
N ARG A 42 9.36 2.75 -4.96
CA ARG A 42 8.20 1.87 -4.84
C ARG A 42 8.52 0.63 -4.00
N VAL A 43 7.68 0.35 -3.02
CA VAL A 43 7.77 -0.82 -2.12
C VAL A 43 6.40 -1.48 -1.94
N ALA A 44 6.39 -2.70 -1.43
CA ALA A 44 5.18 -3.38 -0.98
C ALA A 44 5.21 -3.51 0.55
N ILE A 45 4.13 -3.08 1.22
CA ILE A 45 3.99 -3.17 2.68
C ILE A 45 2.85 -4.12 3.00
N LYS A 46 3.12 -5.15 3.81
CA LYS A 46 2.10 -6.07 4.31
C LYS A 46 1.83 -5.77 5.79
N ILE A 47 0.56 -5.72 6.13
CA ILE A 47 0.03 -5.58 7.49
C ILE A 47 -1.04 -6.62 7.74
#